data_AF-A0AAN7M4Y5-F1
#
_entry.id   AF-A0AAN7M4Y5-F1
#
_cell.length_a   1.000
_cell.length_b   1.000
_cell.length_c   1.000
_cell.angle_alpha   90.00
_cell.angle_beta   90.00
_cell.angle_gamma   90.00
#
_symmetry.space_group_name_H-M   'P 1'
#
loop_
_entity.id
_entity.type
_entity.pdbx_description
1 polymer ?
#
loop_
_entity_poly.entity_id
_entity_poly.type
_entity_poly.pdbx_seq_one_letter_code
_entity_poly.pdbx_strand_id
1 'polypeptide(L)'
;MSLLGFSRFISPSSSSSNRAILRLSSHLLTSSLHLLPRSFPPSVCTGRKISNLTVRNYSWKAEIWATETMEPHKEVAEVNPNLYPIIEPYSTGFLKVSDIHTIYWEQSGNPSGHPVVFLHGGPGGGTTPSNRRFFDPEFYRIILFDQRGAGKSTPHACLEDNTTWDLVSDMEKLREHLDIPEWQVFGGSWGSTLALAYSQSHPEKVTGIVLRGIFMLRKKELDWFYEGGAAAIYPDAWELFRDHIPEDERHCFISAYSKRLNSDDLETQYAAARLWTTWEMMTAHLLPNQENIKRGEDDKFSLAFARIENHYFVNKGFFPNDSFLLDNIDKIRHIHTIIVQGRYDMCCPMMSAWDLHKAWPEADFRIVADAGHSANEPGIAAELVAANEKIKNSIKNKGL
;
A
#
# COMPACT_ATOMS: atom_id res chain seq x y z
N MET A 1 63.78 -21.31 -19.67
CA MET A 1 64.28 -22.29 -18.68
C MET A 1 63.25 -22.37 -17.56
N SER A 2 62.81 -23.48 -17.01
CA SER A 2 62.90 -24.92 -17.30
C SER A 2 62.03 -25.51 -16.17
N LEU A 3 60.93 -26.21 -16.48
CA LEU A 3 60.65 -27.61 -16.10
C LEU A 3 60.40 -27.85 -14.59
N LEU A 4 59.57 -28.76 -14.07
CA LEU A 4 58.63 -29.80 -14.53
C LEU A 4 58.15 -30.51 -13.24
N GLY A 5 57.04 -31.27 -13.32
CA GLY A 5 56.91 -32.54 -12.58
C GLY A 5 55.70 -32.65 -11.64
N PHE A 6 54.52 -33.11 -12.08
CA PHE A 6 54.02 -34.52 -12.14
C PHE A 6 53.76 -35.15 -10.75
N SER A 7 52.68 -35.90 -10.43
CA SER A 7 51.50 -36.38 -11.15
C SER A 7 50.48 -37.06 -10.20
N ARG A 8 49.18 -36.96 -10.53
CA ARG A 8 48.10 -38.00 -10.62
C ARG A 8 48.01 -39.20 -9.64
N PHE A 9 46.77 -39.54 -9.24
CA PHE A 9 45.94 -40.72 -9.64
C PHE A 9 44.57 -40.63 -8.88
N ILE A 10 43.43 -40.36 -9.53
CA ILE A 10 42.37 -41.25 -10.14
C ILE A 10 41.51 -42.06 -9.13
N SER A 11 40.20 -41.80 -9.23
CA SER A 11 38.93 -42.36 -8.67
C SER A 11 38.65 -43.86 -9.00
N PRO A 12 37.46 -44.51 -8.82
CA PRO A 12 36.12 -44.05 -8.37
C PRO A 12 35.22 -45.04 -7.52
N SER A 13 34.01 -44.54 -7.19
CA SER A 13 32.70 -45.23 -7.05
C SER A 13 32.39 -46.15 -5.85
N SER A 14 31.29 -45.86 -5.14
CA SER A 14 29.98 -46.54 -5.30
C SER A 14 29.02 -46.28 -4.12
N SER A 15 27.74 -46.27 -4.47
CA SER A 15 26.54 -46.05 -3.65
C SER A 15 26.23 -47.16 -2.65
N SER A 16 25.68 -46.82 -1.48
CA SER A 16 24.57 -47.59 -0.90
C SER A 16 23.77 -46.78 0.12
N SER A 17 22.47 -46.91 -0.01
CA SER A 17 21.37 -46.37 0.78
C SER A 17 21.32 -46.94 2.19
N ASN A 18 21.16 -46.08 3.22
CA ASN A 18 20.66 -46.50 4.52
C ASN A 18 19.31 -45.81 4.81
N ARG A 19 18.24 -46.61 4.76
CA ARG A 19 16.92 -46.27 5.28
C ARG A 19 16.96 -46.35 6.81
N ALA A 20 16.73 -45.25 7.50
CA ALA A 20 16.39 -45.25 8.91
C ALA A 20 14.86 -45.25 9.06
N ILE A 21 14.34 -46.29 9.70
CA ILE A 21 12.94 -46.46 10.08
C ILE A 21 12.71 -45.66 11.37
N LEU A 22 11.95 -44.57 11.32
CA LEU A 22 11.46 -43.86 12.50
C LEU A 22 10.08 -44.43 12.88
N ARG A 23 10.04 -45.20 13.97
CA ARG A 23 8.81 -45.62 14.65
C ARG A 23 8.27 -44.42 15.44
N LEU A 24 7.10 -43.91 15.07
CA LEU A 24 6.28 -43.06 15.93
C LEU A 24 5.57 -43.94 16.96
N SER A 25 5.86 -43.71 18.24
CA SER A 25 5.07 -44.24 19.35
C SER A 25 4.24 -43.11 19.95
N SER A 26 2.93 -43.31 20.02
CA SER A 26 1.96 -42.40 20.60
C SER A 26 1.86 -42.67 22.10
N HIS A 27 2.11 -41.64 22.92
CA HIS A 27 1.73 -41.65 24.33
C HIS A 27 0.51 -40.75 24.55
N LEU A 28 -0.61 -41.41 24.82
CA LEU A 28 -1.84 -40.84 25.37
C LEU A 28 -1.60 -40.51 26.86
N LEU A 29 -1.69 -39.23 27.22
CA LEU A 29 -1.83 -38.80 28.61
C LEU A 29 -3.31 -38.82 28.98
N THR A 30 -3.64 -39.69 29.93
CA THR A 30 -4.91 -39.72 30.65
C THR A 30 -4.71 -38.97 31.97
N SER A 31 -5.56 -37.98 32.27
CA SER A 31 -5.64 -37.36 33.60
C SER A 31 -6.96 -37.73 34.26
N SER A 32 -6.88 -38.54 35.31
CA SER A 32 -7.98 -38.94 36.17
C SER A 32 -8.22 -37.87 37.26
N LEU A 33 -9.43 -37.34 37.36
CA LEU A 33 -9.85 -36.52 38.52
C LEU A 33 -10.22 -37.43 39.70
N HIS A 34 -9.79 -37.06 40.91
CA HIS A 34 -10.32 -37.57 42.18
C HIS A 34 -11.28 -36.54 42.79
N LEU A 35 -12.44 -37.02 43.23
CA LEU A 35 -13.45 -36.32 44.03
C LEU A 35 -13.33 -36.74 45.50
N LEU A 36 -13.73 -35.85 46.44
CA LEU A 36 -14.64 -36.10 47.59
C LEU A 36 -14.75 -34.86 48.54
N PRO A 37 -15.76 -34.73 49.45
CA PRO A 37 -16.77 -33.64 49.42
C PRO A 37 -17.08 -32.93 50.77
N ARG A 38 -18.05 -31.98 50.79
CA ARG A 38 -19.08 -31.65 51.85
C ARG A 38 -19.83 -30.32 51.55
N SER A 39 -21.12 -30.30 51.12
CA SER A 39 -22.43 -30.15 51.85
C SER A 39 -22.73 -28.76 52.49
N PHE A 40 -23.53 -27.81 51.91
CA PHE A 40 -25.03 -27.57 51.84
C PHE A 40 -25.48 -26.35 52.74
N PRO A 41 -26.65 -25.63 52.59
CA PRO A 41 -27.67 -25.46 51.52
C PRO A 41 -28.14 -23.95 51.30
N PRO A 42 -29.41 -23.55 50.95
CA PRO A 42 -29.83 -23.09 49.59
C PRO A 42 -30.58 -21.73 49.50
N SER A 43 -30.73 -21.13 48.30
CA SER A 43 -31.97 -20.41 47.89
C SER A 43 -32.03 -19.98 46.40
N VAL A 44 -32.98 -20.58 45.68
CA VAL A 44 -33.95 -20.02 44.71
C VAL A 44 -33.46 -19.12 43.55
N CYS A 45 -33.60 -19.63 42.31
CA CYS A 45 -34.51 -19.06 41.31
C CYS A 45 -34.66 -20.00 40.10
N THR A 46 -35.90 -20.34 39.80
CA THR A 46 -36.34 -21.33 38.82
C THR A 46 -36.46 -20.76 37.40
N GLY A 47 -36.06 -21.56 36.41
CA GLY A 47 -36.81 -21.69 35.15
C GLY A 47 -36.10 -21.29 33.86
N ARG A 48 -35.53 -22.27 33.15
CA ARG A 48 -35.54 -22.30 31.68
C ARG A 48 -35.44 -23.73 31.16
N LYS A 49 -36.35 -24.08 30.25
CA LYS A 49 -36.46 -25.37 29.55
C LYS A 49 -35.16 -25.65 28.77
N ILE A 50 -34.64 -26.86 28.91
CA ILE A 50 -33.60 -27.41 28.03
C ILE A 50 -34.32 -28.12 26.88
N SER A 51 -34.18 -27.61 25.66
CA SER A 51 -34.53 -28.32 24.44
C SER A 51 -33.33 -29.16 24.00
N ASN A 52 -33.52 -30.48 23.89
CA ASN A 52 -32.55 -31.40 23.32
C ASN A 52 -32.24 -31.03 21.87
N LEU A 53 -30.97 -30.74 21.56
CA LEU A 53 -30.50 -30.59 20.20
C LEU A 53 -30.02 -31.97 19.70
N THR A 54 -30.79 -32.57 18.79
CA THR A 54 -30.38 -33.78 18.08
C THR A 54 -29.49 -33.38 16.90
N VAL A 55 -28.22 -33.76 16.92
CA VAL A 55 -27.31 -33.57 15.78
C VAL A 55 -27.63 -34.64 14.73
N ARG A 56 -28.14 -34.23 13.56
CA ARG A 56 -28.24 -35.10 12.37
C ARG A 56 -26.94 -35.01 11.58
N ASN A 57 -26.20 -36.12 11.51
CA ASN A 57 -25.09 -36.28 10.58
C ASN A 57 -25.63 -36.37 9.15
N TYR A 58 -25.29 -35.40 8.30
CA TYR A 58 -25.46 -35.51 6.86
C TYR A 58 -24.15 -35.99 6.24
N SER A 59 -24.17 -37.20 5.67
CA SER A 59 -23.09 -37.76 4.86
C SER A 59 -23.24 -37.23 3.43
N TRP A 60 -22.27 -36.45 2.95
CA TRP A 60 -22.16 -36.11 1.53
C TRP A 60 -21.24 -37.13 0.85
N LYS A 61 -21.78 -37.90 -0.09
CA LYS A 61 -20.98 -38.64 -1.08
C LYS A 61 -20.55 -37.67 -2.16
N ALA A 62 -19.25 -37.48 -2.33
CA ALA A 62 -18.70 -36.81 -3.50
C ALA A 62 -18.57 -37.84 -4.63
N GLU A 63 -19.35 -37.68 -5.70
CA GLU A 63 -19.09 -38.33 -6.98
C GLU A 63 -18.02 -37.53 -7.71
N ILE A 64 -16.90 -38.18 -8.02
CA ILE A 64 -15.82 -37.61 -8.83
C ILE A 64 -16.23 -37.81 -10.28
N TRP A 65 -16.61 -36.73 -10.96
CA TRP A 65 -16.61 -36.69 -12.43
C TRP A 65 -15.25 -36.19 -12.89
N ALA A 66 -14.53 -37.04 -13.60
CA ALA A 66 -13.30 -36.65 -14.29
C ALA A 66 -13.68 -35.72 -15.45
N THR A 67 -13.33 -34.44 -15.31
CA THR A 67 -13.38 -33.48 -16.42
C THR A 67 -12.00 -33.37 -17.06
N GLU A 68 -12.02 -33.39 -18.38
CA GLU A 68 -10.90 -33.21 -19.30
C GLU A 68 -9.98 -32.03 -18.91
N THR A 69 -8.71 -32.19 -19.22
CA THR A 69 -7.64 -31.21 -19.02
C THR A 69 -8.01 -29.84 -19.60
N MET A 70 -8.32 -28.88 -18.73
CA MET A 70 -8.46 -27.48 -19.11
C MET A 70 -7.08 -26.89 -19.40
N GLU A 71 -6.95 -26.24 -20.56
CA GLU A 71 -5.83 -25.38 -20.92
C GLU A 71 -5.60 -24.29 -19.84
N PRO A 72 -4.36 -23.79 -19.68
CA PRO A 72 -4.07 -22.80 -18.66
C PRO A 72 -4.91 -21.54 -18.89
N HIS A 73 -5.78 -21.24 -17.92
CA HIS A 73 -6.52 -19.99 -17.88
C HIS A 73 -5.55 -18.83 -18.05
N LYS A 74 -5.76 -18.02 -19.10
CA LYS A 74 -5.23 -16.65 -19.15
C LYS A 74 -5.76 -15.93 -17.90
N GLU A 75 -4.84 -15.53 -17.04
CA GLU A 75 -5.08 -14.67 -15.87
C GLU A 75 -5.84 -13.42 -16.34
N VAL A 76 -7.13 -13.34 -16.02
CA VAL A 76 -7.92 -12.14 -16.23
C VAL A 76 -7.83 -11.38 -14.92
N ALA A 77 -7.06 -10.28 -14.90
CA ALA A 77 -7.01 -9.35 -13.77
C ALA A 77 -8.46 -9.09 -13.28
N GLU A 78 -8.71 -9.26 -11.99
CA GLU A 78 -10.04 -9.06 -11.40
C GLU A 78 -10.62 -7.72 -11.87
N VAL A 79 -11.68 -7.79 -12.68
CA VAL A 79 -12.38 -6.59 -13.12
C VAL A 79 -13.15 -6.09 -11.92
N ASN A 80 -12.58 -5.14 -11.18
CA ASN A 80 -13.33 -4.43 -10.14
C ASN A 80 -14.50 -3.71 -10.82
N PRO A 81 -15.75 -4.15 -10.59
CA PRO A 81 -16.92 -3.63 -11.31
C PRO A 81 -17.27 -2.20 -10.90
N ASN A 82 -16.67 -1.71 -9.80
CA ASN A 82 -16.90 -0.37 -9.30
C ASN A 82 -16.08 0.70 -10.03
N LEU A 83 -15.11 0.30 -10.87
CA LEU A 83 -14.25 1.22 -11.64
C LEU A 83 -14.77 1.42 -13.07
N TYR A 84 -14.51 2.60 -13.65
CA TYR A 84 -14.80 2.88 -15.06
C TYR A 84 -14.08 1.89 -16.01
N PRO A 85 -14.52 1.76 -17.28
CA PRO A 85 -13.83 0.91 -18.25
C PRO A 85 -12.34 1.25 -18.41
N ILE A 86 -11.56 0.29 -18.91
CA ILE A 86 -10.16 0.52 -19.25
C ILE A 86 -10.10 1.52 -20.42
N ILE A 87 -9.24 2.52 -20.29
CA ILE A 87 -8.95 3.52 -21.32
C ILE A 87 -7.43 3.67 -21.49
N GLU A 88 -7.01 4.04 -22.70
CA GLU A 88 -5.61 4.38 -23.01
C GLU A 88 -5.39 5.90 -22.95
N PRO A 89 -4.16 6.36 -22.67
CA PRO A 89 -3.86 7.77 -22.69
C PRO A 89 -3.84 8.26 -24.13
N TYR A 90 -4.46 9.40 -24.40
CA TYR A 90 -4.42 10.03 -25.72
C TYR A 90 -3.12 10.83 -25.92
N SER A 91 -2.40 11.14 -24.83
CA SER A 91 -1.12 11.86 -24.88
C SER A 91 -0.23 11.40 -23.73
N THR A 92 1.07 11.27 -23.99
CA THR A 92 2.09 10.96 -22.98
C THR A 92 3.35 11.75 -23.29
N GLY A 93 4.18 12.00 -22.28
CA GLY A 93 5.41 12.74 -22.48
C GLY A 93 6.36 12.64 -21.30
N PHE A 94 7.49 13.31 -21.46
CA PHE A 94 8.51 13.49 -20.44
C PHE A 94 8.76 14.99 -20.27
N LEU A 95 8.78 15.47 -19.03
CA LEU A 95 9.01 16.87 -18.70
C LEU A 95 10.30 16.98 -17.88
N LYS A 96 11.29 17.72 -18.40
CA LYS A 96 12.49 18.07 -17.63
C LYS A 96 12.09 19.10 -16.57
N VAL A 97 12.20 18.75 -15.30
CA VAL A 97 11.77 19.59 -14.17
C VAL A 97 12.93 20.17 -13.37
N SER A 98 14.12 19.57 -13.46
CA SER A 98 15.37 20.13 -12.94
C SER A 98 16.53 19.72 -13.84
N ASP A 99 17.76 20.11 -13.49
CA ASP A 99 18.95 19.65 -14.23
C ASP A 99 19.18 18.14 -14.12
N ILE A 100 18.62 17.51 -13.09
CA ILE A 100 18.74 16.08 -12.82
C ILE A 100 17.51 15.33 -13.33
N HIS A 101 16.30 15.85 -13.02
CA HIS A 101 15.07 15.06 -13.11
C HIS A 101 14.26 15.33 -14.38
N THR A 102 13.78 14.24 -14.96
CA THR A 102 12.77 14.23 -16.02
C THR A 102 11.62 13.32 -15.61
N ILE A 103 10.43 13.90 -15.45
CA ILE A 103 9.24 13.16 -15.01
C ILE A 103 8.42 12.66 -16.20
N TYR A 104 7.89 11.45 -16.11
CA TYR A 104 6.90 10.94 -17.04
C TYR A 104 5.51 11.47 -16.69
N TRP A 105 4.72 11.82 -17.71
CA TRP A 105 3.31 12.16 -17.55
C TRP A 105 2.45 11.56 -18.67
N GLU A 106 1.16 11.44 -18.40
CA GLU A 106 0.15 11.05 -19.38
C GLU A 106 -1.19 11.78 -19.16
N GLN A 107 -1.96 11.88 -20.24
CA GLN A 107 -3.31 12.43 -20.26
C GLN A 107 -4.29 11.41 -20.84
N SER A 108 -5.40 11.20 -20.14
CA SER A 108 -6.48 10.29 -20.51
C SER A 108 -7.86 10.96 -20.35
N GLY A 109 -8.93 10.28 -20.80
CA GLY A 109 -10.30 10.81 -20.70
C GLY A 109 -10.57 11.87 -21.76
N ASN A 110 -11.34 12.90 -21.41
CA ASN A 110 -11.79 13.95 -22.30
C ASN A 110 -10.74 15.09 -22.36
N PRO A 111 -10.10 15.37 -23.50
CA PRO A 111 -9.11 16.45 -23.61
C PRO A 111 -9.64 17.86 -23.28
N SER A 112 -10.95 18.07 -23.39
CA SER A 112 -11.65 19.32 -23.02
C SER A 112 -12.41 19.21 -21.70
N GLY A 113 -12.19 18.11 -20.96
CA GLY A 113 -12.85 17.82 -19.69
C GLY A 113 -12.29 18.63 -18.52
N HIS A 114 -12.92 18.46 -17.35
CA HIS A 114 -12.44 19.05 -16.09
C HIS A 114 -11.07 18.45 -15.72
N PRO A 115 -10.01 19.25 -15.55
CA PRO A 115 -8.69 18.72 -15.21
C PRO A 115 -8.65 18.08 -13.81
N VAL A 116 -8.10 16.87 -13.72
CA VAL A 116 -7.82 16.19 -12.45
C VAL A 116 -6.41 15.60 -12.47
N VAL A 117 -5.63 15.85 -11.43
CA VAL A 117 -4.30 15.23 -11.24
C VAL A 117 -4.37 14.10 -10.23
N PHE A 118 -3.81 12.95 -10.61
CA PHE A 118 -3.66 11.79 -9.75
C PHE A 118 -2.26 11.76 -9.13
N LEU A 119 -2.19 11.65 -7.82
CA LEU A 119 -0.95 11.53 -7.04
C LEU A 119 -0.81 10.10 -6.52
N HIS A 120 0.17 9.37 -7.07
CA HIS A 120 0.45 8.01 -6.62
C HIS A 120 1.07 7.96 -5.21
N GLY A 121 0.93 6.80 -4.55
CA GLY A 121 1.44 6.53 -3.22
C GLY A 121 2.91 6.06 -3.17
N GLY A 122 3.28 5.45 -2.04
CA GLY A 122 4.64 5.11 -1.64
C GLY A 122 5.11 6.06 -0.51
N PRO A 123 6.06 6.99 -0.76
CA PRO A 123 6.50 7.47 -2.07
C PRO A 123 7.34 6.47 -2.88
N GLY A 124 7.49 6.71 -4.18
CA GLY A 124 8.25 5.82 -5.07
C GLY A 124 7.42 4.76 -5.82
N GLY A 125 6.09 4.75 -5.67
CA GLY A 125 5.21 3.75 -6.28
C GLY A 125 5.07 3.80 -7.80
N GLY A 126 4.97 5.01 -8.37
CA GLY A 126 4.60 5.19 -9.77
C GLY A 126 3.11 4.94 -10.04
N THR A 127 2.68 5.33 -11.23
CA THR A 127 1.29 5.17 -11.70
C THR A 127 1.06 3.84 -12.40
N THR A 128 -0.18 3.38 -12.42
CA THR A 128 -0.63 2.18 -13.13
C THR A 128 -1.84 2.51 -14.01
N PRO A 129 -2.09 1.77 -15.12
CA PRO A 129 -3.24 2.02 -15.99
C PRO A 129 -4.59 2.01 -15.25
N SER A 130 -4.71 1.21 -14.20
CA SER A 130 -5.91 1.16 -13.36
C SER A 130 -6.24 2.48 -12.67
N ASN A 131 -5.26 3.36 -12.44
CA ASN A 131 -5.49 4.65 -11.78
C ASN A 131 -6.36 5.60 -12.62
N ARG A 132 -6.43 5.42 -13.94
CA ARG A 132 -7.33 6.19 -14.83
C ARG A 132 -8.80 5.89 -14.55
N ARG A 133 -9.10 4.71 -14.00
CA ARG A 133 -10.46 4.17 -13.92
C ARG A 133 -11.28 4.70 -12.73
N PHE A 134 -10.72 5.59 -11.91
CA PHE A 134 -11.45 6.27 -10.84
C PHE A 134 -12.28 7.47 -11.33
N PHE A 135 -12.13 7.87 -12.59
CA PHE A 135 -12.68 9.09 -13.15
C PHE A 135 -13.56 8.77 -14.36
N ASP A 136 -14.69 9.47 -14.48
CA ASP A 136 -15.52 9.42 -15.69
C ASP A 136 -14.73 9.94 -16.90
N PRO A 137 -14.42 9.09 -17.90
CA PRO A 137 -13.62 9.48 -19.05
C PRO A 137 -14.30 10.53 -19.94
N GLU A 138 -15.62 10.68 -19.88
CA GLU A 138 -16.35 11.68 -20.68
C GLU A 138 -16.31 13.07 -20.04
N PHE A 139 -16.09 13.15 -18.72
CA PHE A 139 -16.09 14.42 -17.99
C PHE A 139 -14.68 14.91 -17.64
N TYR A 140 -13.78 14.03 -17.25
CA TYR A 140 -12.47 14.41 -16.73
C TYR A 140 -11.39 14.40 -17.82
N ARG A 141 -10.54 15.44 -17.80
CA ARG A 141 -9.20 15.42 -18.38
C ARG A 141 -8.27 14.87 -17.29
N ILE A 142 -7.83 13.62 -17.40
CA ILE A 142 -7.15 12.89 -16.34
C ILE A 142 -5.64 12.98 -16.55
N ILE A 143 -4.92 13.56 -15.59
CA ILE A 143 -3.46 13.73 -15.60
C ILE A 143 -2.85 12.76 -14.59
N LEU A 144 -2.02 11.83 -15.08
CA LEU A 144 -1.18 10.97 -14.26
C LEU A 144 0.27 11.36 -14.51
N PHE A 145 1.10 11.33 -13.47
CA PHE A 145 2.54 11.48 -13.61
C PHE A 145 3.27 10.63 -12.60
N ASP A 146 4.47 10.19 -12.98
CA ASP A 146 5.36 9.48 -12.07
C ASP A 146 6.26 10.49 -11.37
N GLN A 147 6.26 10.49 -10.04
CA GLN A 147 7.10 11.38 -9.22
C GLN A 147 8.59 11.06 -9.44
N ARG A 148 9.47 11.98 -9.02
CA ARG A 148 10.93 11.86 -9.20
C ARG A 148 11.45 10.48 -8.75
N GLY A 149 12.21 9.83 -9.63
CA GLY A 149 12.82 8.51 -9.41
C GLY A 149 11.88 7.30 -9.42
N ALA A 150 10.56 7.50 -9.55
CA ALA A 150 9.56 6.44 -9.55
C ALA A 150 9.08 6.08 -10.96
N GLY A 151 8.53 4.87 -11.12
CA GLY A 151 7.89 4.44 -12.37
C GLY A 151 8.78 4.61 -13.61
N LYS A 152 8.32 5.42 -14.56
CA LYS A 152 9.02 5.75 -15.81
C LYS A 152 9.90 7.00 -15.69
N SER A 153 9.81 7.76 -14.60
CA SER A 153 10.61 8.98 -14.38
C SER A 153 12.08 8.66 -14.17
N THR A 154 12.95 9.57 -14.61
CA THR A 154 14.41 9.39 -14.59
C THR A 154 15.11 10.53 -13.83
N PRO A 155 16.24 10.23 -13.17
CA PRO A 155 16.89 8.91 -13.05
C PRO A 155 16.16 7.99 -12.05
N HIS A 156 16.04 6.70 -12.38
CA HIS A 156 15.34 5.70 -11.56
C HIS A 156 15.99 5.58 -10.17
N ALA A 157 15.15 5.48 -9.12
CA ALA A 157 15.55 5.41 -7.72
C ALA A 157 16.47 6.55 -7.22
N CYS A 158 16.47 7.70 -7.90
CA CYS A 158 17.28 8.86 -7.52
C CYS A 158 16.70 9.57 -6.30
N LEU A 159 17.57 9.88 -5.32
CA LEU A 159 17.23 10.57 -4.07
C LEU A 159 17.71 12.04 -4.04
N GLU A 160 18.63 12.40 -4.94
CA GLU A 160 19.12 13.78 -5.07
C GLU A 160 17.99 14.67 -5.56
N ASP A 161 17.81 15.86 -4.99
CA ASP A 161 16.69 16.77 -5.26
C ASP A 161 15.33 16.02 -5.28
N ASN A 162 15.08 15.14 -4.32
CA ASN A 162 13.84 14.38 -4.23
C ASN A 162 13.15 14.62 -2.89
N THR A 163 12.64 15.84 -2.72
CA THR A 163 11.92 16.27 -1.51
C THR A 163 10.43 16.51 -1.76
N THR A 164 9.64 16.63 -0.70
CA THR A 164 8.22 16.99 -0.82
C THR A 164 8.02 18.29 -1.59
N TRP A 165 8.88 19.28 -1.36
CA TRP A 165 8.78 20.60 -1.97
C TRP A 165 9.22 20.60 -3.44
N ASP A 166 10.17 19.73 -3.79
CA ASP A 166 10.52 19.44 -5.18
C ASP A 166 9.32 18.89 -5.95
N LEU A 167 8.60 17.92 -5.36
CA LEU A 167 7.42 17.34 -5.99
C LEU A 167 6.27 18.35 -6.10
N VAL A 168 6.07 19.21 -5.09
CA VAL A 168 5.12 20.33 -5.18
C VAL A 168 5.48 21.27 -6.32
N SER A 169 6.77 21.60 -6.50
CA SER A 169 7.23 22.43 -7.62
C SER A 169 7.01 21.74 -8.97
N ASP A 170 7.22 20.43 -9.06
CA ASP A 170 7.01 19.66 -10.29
C ASP A 170 5.56 19.63 -10.72
N MET A 171 4.64 19.57 -9.75
CA MET A 171 3.21 19.66 -10.01
C MET A 171 2.85 20.98 -10.69
N GLU A 172 3.39 22.12 -10.23
CA GLU A 172 3.16 23.41 -10.90
C GLU A 172 3.78 23.46 -12.30
N LYS A 173 5.02 22.96 -12.47
CA LYS A 173 5.66 22.88 -13.80
C LYS A 173 4.83 22.04 -14.77
N LEU A 174 4.27 20.92 -14.31
CA LEU A 174 3.42 20.06 -15.12
C LEU A 174 2.09 20.75 -15.44
N ARG A 175 1.46 21.40 -14.46
CA ARG A 175 0.22 22.15 -14.62
C ARG A 175 0.38 23.24 -15.69
N GLU A 176 1.45 24.02 -15.61
CA GLU A 176 1.79 25.06 -16.59
C GLU A 176 2.14 24.47 -17.96
N HIS A 177 2.95 23.40 -18.02
CA HIS A 177 3.31 22.73 -19.27
C HIS A 177 2.10 22.22 -20.05
N LEU A 178 1.03 21.82 -19.36
CA LEU A 178 -0.20 21.30 -19.94
C LEU A 178 -1.29 22.37 -20.16
N ASP A 179 -0.96 23.65 -19.92
CA ASP A 179 -1.85 24.81 -19.99
C ASP A 179 -3.13 24.65 -19.14
N ILE A 180 -2.98 24.10 -17.93
CA ILE A 180 -4.09 23.88 -16.99
C ILE A 180 -4.13 25.05 -16.00
N PRO A 181 -5.21 25.87 -15.93
CA PRO A 181 -5.25 26.98 -14.98
C PRO A 181 -5.38 26.49 -13.53
N GLU A 182 -6.32 25.57 -13.29
CA GLU A 182 -6.65 24.96 -12.01
C GLU A 182 -7.08 23.51 -12.27
N TRP A 183 -6.93 22.64 -11.27
CA TRP A 183 -7.30 21.22 -11.38
C TRP A 183 -7.86 20.67 -10.08
N GLN A 184 -8.57 19.55 -10.17
CA GLN A 184 -8.89 18.74 -9.01
C GLN A 184 -7.67 17.92 -8.59
N VAL A 185 -7.44 17.74 -7.29
CA VAL A 185 -6.34 16.92 -6.77
C VAL A 185 -6.90 15.62 -6.20
N PHE A 186 -6.40 14.48 -6.68
CA PHE A 186 -6.74 13.15 -6.18
C PHE A 186 -5.47 12.48 -5.65
N GLY A 187 -5.46 12.03 -4.41
CA GLY A 187 -4.29 11.38 -3.84
C GLY A 187 -4.61 10.46 -2.67
N GLY A 188 -3.95 9.30 -2.61
CA GLY A 188 -4.12 8.37 -1.49
C GLY A 188 -2.80 7.82 -0.95
N SER A 189 -2.77 7.40 0.32
CA SER A 189 -1.54 7.06 1.03
C SER A 189 -0.58 8.26 1.05
N TRP A 190 0.70 8.09 0.72
CA TRP A 190 1.60 9.19 0.41
C TRP A 190 1.03 10.21 -0.60
N GLY A 191 0.23 9.78 -1.56
CA GLY A 191 -0.46 10.71 -2.47
C GLY A 191 -1.38 11.68 -1.73
N SER A 192 -1.95 11.29 -0.58
CA SER A 192 -2.71 12.19 0.30
C SER A 192 -1.80 13.19 1.02
N THR A 193 -0.60 12.77 1.42
CA THR A 193 0.43 13.65 1.98
C THR A 193 0.82 14.73 0.99
N LEU A 194 1.13 14.33 -0.26
CA LEU A 194 1.47 15.26 -1.33
C LEU A 194 0.28 16.13 -1.74
N ALA A 195 -0.94 15.59 -1.77
CA ALA A 195 -2.15 16.36 -2.04
C ALA A 195 -2.37 17.47 -1.02
N LEU A 196 -2.19 17.17 0.28
CA LEU A 196 -2.28 18.17 1.34
C LEU A 196 -1.17 19.21 1.20
N ALA A 197 0.09 18.81 1.04
CA ALA A 197 1.22 19.73 0.90
C ALA A 197 1.05 20.67 -0.31
N TYR A 198 0.67 20.14 -1.47
CA TYR A 198 0.41 20.92 -2.68
C TYR A 198 -0.77 21.89 -2.48
N SER A 199 -1.92 21.39 -2.00
CA SER A 199 -3.11 22.21 -1.83
C SER A 199 -2.92 23.32 -0.79
N GLN A 200 -2.11 23.09 0.25
CA GLN A 200 -1.77 24.11 1.25
C GLN A 200 -0.79 25.16 0.72
N SER A 201 -0.02 24.82 -0.31
CA SER A 201 0.95 25.73 -0.94
C SER A 201 0.31 26.54 -2.08
N HIS A 202 -0.65 25.95 -2.78
CA HIS A 202 -1.30 26.51 -3.97
C HIS A 202 -2.83 26.36 -3.88
N PRO A 203 -3.50 26.87 -2.82
CA PRO A 203 -4.94 26.67 -2.63
C PRO A 203 -5.78 27.22 -3.81
N GLU A 204 -5.30 28.28 -4.46
CA GLU A 204 -5.95 28.92 -5.61
C GLU A 204 -5.87 28.09 -6.91
N LYS A 205 -5.09 27.00 -6.92
CA LYS A 205 -4.95 26.10 -8.08
C LYS A 205 -5.82 24.85 -7.98
N VAL A 206 -6.57 24.71 -6.88
CA VAL A 206 -7.26 23.47 -6.53
C VAL A 206 -8.78 23.65 -6.53
N THR A 207 -9.44 22.97 -7.46
CA THR A 207 -10.91 23.04 -7.63
C THR A 207 -11.69 22.07 -6.72
N GLY A 208 -11.02 21.04 -6.21
CA GLY A 208 -11.59 20.01 -5.35
C GLY A 208 -10.53 18.98 -4.96
N ILE A 209 -10.76 18.26 -3.86
CA ILE A 209 -9.79 17.29 -3.33
C ILE A 209 -10.48 15.96 -3.00
N VAL A 210 -9.90 14.85 -3.45
CA VAL A 210 -10.29 13.49 -3.03
C VAL A 210 -9.08 12.83 -2.38
N LEU A 211 -9.19 12.51 -1.10
CA LEU A 211 -8.14 11.88 -0.30
C LEU A 211 -8.51 10.44 0.07
N ARG A 212 -7.51 9.56 0.15
CA ARG A 212 -7.68 8.18 0.64
C ARG A 212 -6.54 7.72 1.53
N GLY A 213 -6.82 6.92 2.57
CA GLY A 213 -5.75 6.28 3.35
C GLY A 213 -4.80 7.33 3.91
N ILE A 214 -5.33 8.20 4.78
CA ILE A 214 -4.69 9.46 5.17
C ILE A 214 -3.36 9.19 5.84
N PHE A 215 -2.31 9.77 5.26
CA PHE A 215 -0.95 9.74 5.78
C PHE A 215 -0.42 11.16 5.94
N MET A 216 0.02 11.50 7.15
CA MET A 216 0.53 12.85 7.44
C MET A 216 1.98 12.85 7.92
N LEU A 217 2.67 11.71 7.80
CA LEU A 217 4.08 11.54 8.15
C LEU A 217 4.47 11.84 9.60
N ARG A 218 3.50 11.87 10.52
CA ARG A 218 3.79 12.05 11.95
C ARG A 218 4.58 10.86 12.47
N LYS A 219 5.45 11.09 13.45
CA LYS A 219 6.27 10.05 14.08
C LYS A 219 5.41 8.87 14.55
N LYS A 220 4.23 9.12 15.12
CA LYS A 220 3.33 8.05 15.58
C LYS A 220 2.80 7.15 14.45
N GLU A 221 2.72 7.66 13.23
CA GLU A 221 2.31 6.88 12.04
C GLU A 221 3.47 6.01 11.55
N LEU A 222 4.67 6.58 11.52
CA LEU A 222 5.90 5.85 11.19
C LEU A 222 6.22 4.77 12.22
N ASP A 223 6.15 5.10 13.51
CA ASP A 223 6.36 4.16 14.61
C ASP A 223 5.36 3.00 14.56
N TRP A 224 4.11 3.30 14.22
CA TRP A 224 3.08 2.29 14.06
C TRP A 224 3.46 1.26 13.00
N PHE A 225 3.87 1.71 11.81
CA PHE A 225 4.02 0.81 10.68
C PHE A 225 5.43 0.20 10.57
N TYR A 226 6.47 0.96 10.90
CA TYR A 226 7.87 0.53 10.72
C TYR A 226 8.63 0.28 12.02
N GLU A 227 8.04 0.53 13.19
CA GLU A 227 8.69 0.25 14.49
C GLU A 227 7.90 -0.76 15.35
N GLY A 228 7.02 -1.53 14.72
CA GLY A 228 6.42 -2.74 15.29
C GLY A 228 4.99 -2.60 15.85
N GLY A 229 4.30 -1.49 15.63
CA GLY A 229 2.87 -1.36 16.00
C GLY A 229 1.97 -2.33 15.23
N ALA A 230 2.02 -2.29 13.90
CA ALA A 230 1.25 -3.17 13.02
C ALA A 230 1.68 -4.65 13.11
N ALA A 231 2.89 -4.93 13.61
CA ALA A 231 3.39 -6.29 13.86
C ALA A 231 2.54 -7.07 14.88
N ALA A 232 1.76 -6.39 15.72
CA ALA A 232 0.80 -7.03 16.61
C ALA A 232 -0.31 -7.79 15.85
N ILE A 233 -0.56 -7.41 14.60
CA ILE A 233 -1.57 -8.03 13.72
C ILE A 233 -0.91 -8.99 12.71
N TYR A 234 0.27 -8.64 12.19
CA TYR A 234 1.01 -9.42 11.19
C TYR A 234 2.40 -9.85 11.69
N PRO A 235 2.50 -10.67 12.76
CA PRO A 235 3.79 -11.09 13.29
C PRO A 235 4.58 -11.94 12.29
N ASP A 236 3.89 -12.75 11.50
CA ASP A 236 4.45 -13.61 10.46
C ASP A 236 5.10 -12.82 9.32
N ALA A 237 4.46 -11.74 8.84
CA ALA A 237 5.07 -10.85 7.86
C ALA A 237 6.21 -10.02 8.47
N TRP A 238 6.04 -9.58 9.72
CA TRP A 238 7.01 -8.75 10.42
C TRP A 238 8.33 -9.47 10.71
N GLU A 239 8.31 -10.78 10.97
CA GLU A 239 9.51 -11.56 11.27
C GLU A 239 10.58 -11.42 10.19
N LEU A 240 10.19 -11.51 8.91
CA LEU A 240 11.13 -11.38 7.79
C LEU A 240 11.73 -9.98 7.68
N PHE A 241 10.92 -8.94 7.89
CA PHE A 241 11.38 -7.54 7.93
C PHE A 241 12.33 -7.30 9.11
N ARG A 242 11.91 -7.71 10.31
CA ARG A 242 12.69 -7.54 11.54
C ARG A 242 14.02 -8.29 11.50
N ASP A 243 14.01 -9.56 11.07
CA ASP A 243 15.15 -10.45 11.21
C ASP A 243 16.26 -10.22 10.18
N HIS A 244 15.96 -9.45 9.13
CA HIS A 244 17.00 -8.92 8.24
C HIS A 244 17.94 -7.92 8.92
N ILE A 245 17.46 -7.27 10.00
CA ILE A 245 18.24 -6.32 10.77
C ILE A 245 18.92 -7.04 11.96
N PRO A 246 20.24 -6.91 12.15
CA PRO A 246 20.97 -7.40 13.32
C PRO A 246 20.36 -6.88 14.62
N GLU A 247 20.33 -7.71 15.67
CA GLU A 247 19.65 -7.40 16.93
C GLU A 247 20.08 -6.06 17.57
N ASP A 248 21.36 -5.69 17.46
CA ASP A 248 21.93 -4.44 17.97
C ASP A 248 21.51 -3.19 17.16
N GLU A 249 21.06 -3.36 15.91
CA GLU A 249 20.54 -2.30 15.05
C GLU A 249 19.00 -2.13 15.15
N ARG A 250 18.28 -3.01 15.87
CA ARG A 250 16.79 -3.02 15.97
C ARG A 250 16.19 -1.93 16.88
N HIS A 251 16.95 -0.89 17.20
CA HIS A 251 16.46 0.25 17.98
C HIS A 251 15.75 1.31 17.13
N CYS A 252 15.90 1.24 15.80
CA CYS A 252 15.19 2.06 14.82
C CYS A 252 15.29 1.40 13.43
N PHE A 253 14.23 0.69 13.00
CA PHE A 253 14.25 -0.04 11.73
C PHE A 253 14.34 0.90 10.53
N ILE A 254 13.70 2.07 10.56
CA ILE A 254 13.81 3.06 9.47
C ILE A 254 15.28 3.42 9.23
N SER A 255 16.05 3.68 10.28
CA SER A 255 17.48 4.04 10.15
C SER A 255 18.33 2.83 9.74
N ALA A 256 18.05 1.65 10.28
CA ALA A 256 18.77 0.42 9.93
C ALA A 256 18.56 0.02 8.46
N TYR A 257 17.34 0.16 7.94
CA TYR A 257 17.07 -0.03 6.52
C TYR A 257 17.71 1.04 5.66
N SER A 258 17.72 2.31 6.11
CA SER A 258 18.38 3.41 5.38
C SER A 258 19.85 3.14 5.08
N LYS A 259 20.58 2.58 6.05
CA LYS A 259 21.97 2.15 5.89
C LYS A 259 22.14 1.11 4.77
N ARG A 260 21.22 0.16 4.65
CA ARG A 260 21.28 -0.92 3.64
C ARG A 260 20.84 -0.45 2.27
N LEU A 261 19.74 0.31 2.23
CA LEU A 261 19.16 0.90 1.03
C LEU A 261 20.08 1.92 0.33
N ASN A 262 21.10 2.43 1.04
CA ASN A 262 22.12 3.33 0.50
C ASN A 262 23.54 2.75 0.59
N SER A 263 23.67 1.42 0.67
CA SER A 263 24.96 0.71 0.61
C SER A 263 25.61 0.87 -0.76
N ASP A 264 26.94 0.88 -0.85
CA ASP A 264 27.65 0.81 -2.15
C ASP A 264 27.48 -0.55 -2.84
N ASP A 265 27.04 -1.58 -2.10
CA ASP A 265 26.72 -2.91 -2.62
C ASP A 265 25.25 -3.02 -3.05
N LEU A 266 25.02 -3.27 -4.34
CA LEU A 266 23.68 -3.36 -4.92
C LEU A 266 22.89 -4.57 -4.40
N GLU A 267 23.53 -5.70 -4.11
CA GLU A 267 22.82 -6.87 -3.57
C GLU A 267 22.28 -6.59 -2.17
N THR A 268 23.05 -5.87 -1.34
CA THR A 268 22.57 -5.35 -0.05
C THR A 268 21.36 -4.43 -0.22
N GLN A 269 21.38 -3.54 -1.22
CA GLN A 269 20.24 -2.66 -1.49
C GLN A 269 19.00 -3.48 -1.88
N TYR A 270 19.11 -4.42 -2.84
CA TYR A 270 17.99 -5.23 -3.30
C TYR A 270 17.42 -6.12 -2.19
N ALA A 271 18.27 -6.77 -1.39
CA ALA A 271 17.83 -7.61 -0.29
C ALA A 271 16.97 -6.82 0.72
N ALA A 272 17.42 -5.62 1.10
CA ALA A 272 16.65 -4.74 1.98
C ALA A 272 15.37 -4.21 1.29
N ALA A 273 15.48 -3.83 0.02
CA ALA A 273 14.37 -3.26 -0.74
C ALA A 273 13.20 -4.22 -0.94
N ARG A 274 13.47 -5.50 -1.23
CA ARG A 274 12.43 -6.55 -1.34
C ARG A 274 11.67 -6.67 -0.02
N LEU A 275 12.38 -6.83 1.10
CA LEU A 275 11.74 -7.05 2.40
C LEU A 275 10.94 -5.83 2.88
N TRP A 276 11.46 -4.63 2.66
CA TRP A 276 10.74 -3.39 2.94
C TRP A 276 9.45 -3.30 2.12
N THR A 277 9.53 -3.52 0.81
CA THR A 277 8.38 -3.46 -0.10
C THR A 277 7.37 -4.56 0.20
N THR A 278 7.82 -5.81 0.39
CA THR A 278 6.95 -6.96 0.69
C THR A 278 6.20 -6.77 1.99
N TRP A 279 6.81 -6.21 3.04
CA TRP A 279 6.13 -5.87 4.29
C TRP A 279 4.88 -5.03 4.01
N GLU A 280 5.00 -3.95 3.24
CA GLU A 280 3.85 -3.13 2.92
C GLU A 280 2.83 -3.86 2.04
N MET A 281 3.28 -4.58 1.03
CA MET A 281 2.39 -5.29 0.11
C MET A 281 1.55 -6.36 0.81
N MET A 282 2.09 -7.00 1.86
CA MET A 282 1.38 -8.00 2.68
C MET A 282 0.30 -7.38 3.57
N THR A 283 0.43 -6.12 3.95
CA THR A 283 -0.48 -5.44 4.89
C THR A 283 -1.43 -4.44 4.25
N ALA A 284 -1.30 -4.19 2.93
CA ALA A 284 -2.09 -3.18 2.23
C ALA A 284 -3.56 -3.56 2.01
N HIS A 285 -3.92 -4.84 2.12
CA HIS A 285 -5.30 -5.33 1.92
C HIS A 285 -5.81 -6.01 3.20
N LEU A 286 -7.13 -5.95 3.43
CA LEU A 286 -7.78 -6.62 4.56
C LEU A 286 -7.59 -8.13 4.47
N LEU A 287 -7.77 -8.69 3.27
CA LEU A 287 -7.45 -10.07 2.95
C LEU A 287 -6.18 -10.09 2.09
N PRO A 288 -5.23 -11.02 2.33
CA PRO A 288 -3.99 -11.08 1.57
C PRO A 288 -4.22 -11.13 0.05
N ASN A 289 -3.64 -10.18 -0.68
CA ASN A 289 -3.70 -10.14 -2.13
C ASN A 289 -2.37 -10.63 -2.73
N GLN A 290 -2.37 -11.84 -3.30
CA GLN A 290 -1.16 -12.49 -3.80
C GLN A 290 -0.54 -11.76 -5.00
N GLU A 291 -1.35 -11.13 -5.86
CA GLU A 291 -0.83 -10.33 -6.98
C GLU A 291 -0.09 -9.09 -6.47
N ASN A 292 -0.61 -8.43 -5.43
CA ASN A 292 0.04 -7.29 -4.82
C ASN A 292 1.34 -7.69 -4.12
N ILE A 293 1.34 -8.81 -3.38
CA ILE A 293 2.53 -9.32 -2.67
C ILE A 293 3.70 -9.61 -3.63
N LYS A 294 3.41 -10.22 -4.79
CA LYS A 294 4.42 -10.50 -5.83
C LYS A 294 5.17 -9.26 -6.32
N ARG A 295 4.59 -8.05 -6.18
CA ARG A 295 5.29 -6.81 -6.56
C ARG A 295 6.56 -6.57 -5.74
N GLY A 296 6.58 -7.03 -4.48
CA GLY A 296 7.79 -6.94 -3.64
C GLY A 296 8.95 -7.84 -4.11
N GLU A 297 8.69 -8.75 -5.06
CA GLU A 297 9.72 -9.58 -5.69
C GLU A 297 10.34 -8.92 -6.93
N ASP A 298 9.74 -7.85 -7.47
CA ASP A 298 10.31 -7.08 -8.57
C ASP A 298 11.41 -6.15 -8.04
N ASP A 299 12.65 -6.44 -8.41
CA ASP A 299 13.84 -5.68 -7.98
C ASP A 299 13.80 -4.21 -8.38
N LYS A 300 13.36 -3.92 -9.61
CA LYS A 300 13.36 -2.55 -10.12
C LYS A 300 12.30 -1.71 -9.42
N PHE A 301 11.11 -2.27 -9.21
CA PHE A 301 10.05 -1.62 -8.45
C PHE A 301 10.46 -1.46 -6.99
N SER A 302 10.87 -2.56 -6.34
CA SER A 302 11.19 -2.58 -4.91
C SER A 302 12.34 -1.63 -4.57
N LEU A 303 13.37 -1.54 -5.42
CA LEU A 303 14.48 -0.62 -5.19
C LEU A 303 14.04 0.84 -5.19
N ALA A 304 13.27 1.28 -6.19
CA ALA A 304 12.78 2.66 -6.22
C ALA A 304 11.81 2.92 -5.07
N PHE A 305 10.86 2.00 -4.84
CA PHE A 305 9.88 2.09 -3.78
C PHE A 305 10.55 2.25 -2.41
N ALA A 306 11.34 1.26 -1.98
CA ALA A 306 11.94 1.25 -0.66
C ALA A 306 12.95 2.38 -0.45
N ARG A 307 13.81 2.69 -1.44
CA ARG A 307 14.81 3.76 -1.28
C ARG A 307 14.15 5.12 -1.14
N ILE A 308 13.18 5.43 -2.00
CA ILE A 308 12.50 6.73 -1.97
C ILE A 308 11.63 6.82 -0.71
N GLU A 309 10.86 5.78 -0.41
CA GLU A 309 10.02 5.75 0.78
C GLU A 309 10.82 5.97 2.08
N ASN A 310 11.86 5.17 2.29
CA ASN A 310 12.74 5.32 3.44
C ASN A 310 13.40 6.70 3.49
N HIS A 311 13.82 7.25 2.34
CA HIS A 311 14.41 8.58 2.25
C HIS A 311 13.47 9.67 2.78
N TYR A 312 12.20 9.64 2.39
CA TYR A 312 11.22 10.60 2.90
C TYR A 312 10.98 10.42 4.40
N PHE A 313 11.00 9.19 4.91
CA PHE A 313 10.72 8.91 6.32
C PHE A 313 11.86 9.32 7.24
N VAL A 314 13.10 9.02 6.86
CA VAL A 314 14.31 9.49 7.57
C VAL A 314 14.33 11.01 7.67
N ASN A 315 13.86 11.70 6.63
CA ASN A 315 13.79 13.16 6.56
C ASN A 315 12.46 13.75 7.05
N LYS A 316 11.57 12.94 7.66
CA LYS A 316 10.28 13.39 8.21
C LYS A 316 9.42 14.16 7.19
N GLY A 317 9.44 13.71 5.94
CA GLY A 317 8.74 14.36 4.82
C GLY A 317 9.24 15.77 4.50
N PHE A 318 10.44 16.15 4.97
CA PHE A 318 10.97 17.51 4.81
C PHE A 318 10.06 18.60 5.37
N PHE A 319 9.18 18.22 6.31
CA PHE A 319 8.30 19.16 6.97
C PHE A 319 9.01 19.84 8.15
N PRO A 320 8.75 21.13 8.40
CA PRO A 320 9.33 21.86 9.54
C PRO A 320 9.02 21.24 10.90
N ASN A 321 7.88 20.56 11.04
CA ASN A 321 7.45 19.93 12.28
C ASN A 321 6.50 18.76 12.01
N ASP A 322 6.27 17.94 13.04
CA ASP A 322 5.47 16.71 12.97
C ASP A 322 4.01 16.94 12.55
N SER A 323 3.39 18.02 13.06
CA SER A 323 1.97 18.33 12.81
C SER A 323 1.75 19.27 11.62
N PHE A 324 2.78 19.52 10.81
CA PHE A 324 2.77 20.58 9.80
C PHE A 324 1.53 20.54 8.89
N LEU A 325 1.17 19.36 8.38
CA LEU A 325 0.00 19.22 7.51
C LEU A 325 -1.33 19.49 8.23
N LEU A 326 -1.44 19.16 9.52
CA LEU A 326 -2.63 19.47 10.33
C LEU A 326 -2.69 20.96 10.68
N ASP A 327 -1.55 21.55 11.03
CA ASP A 327 -1.45 22.96 11.43
C ASP A 327 -1.81 23.93 10.28
N ASN A 328 -1.73 23.46 9.03
CA ASN A 328 -1.98 24.26 7.84
C ASN A 328 -3.36 24.01 7.20
N ILE A 329 -4.25 23.23 7.84
CA ILE A 329 -5.55 22.87 7.26
C ILE A 329 -6.44 24.08 6.97
N ASP A 330 -6.41 25.13 7.79
CA ASP A 330 -7.24 26.33 7.58
C ASP A 330 -7.03 26.98 6.21
N LYS A 331 -5.86 26.80 5.59
CA LYS A 331 -5.57 27.30 4.23
C LYS A 331 -6.46 26.67 3.16
N ILE A 332 -6.96 25.46 3.38
CA ILE A 332 -7.67 24.66 2.37
C ILE A 332 -9.10 24.29 2.79
N ARG A 333 -9.56 24.69 3.97
CA ARG A 333 -10.89 24.31 4.49
C ARG A 333 -12.06 24.65 3.57
N HIS A 334 -11.90 25.71 2.79
CA HIS A 334 -12.90 26.19 1.84
C HIS A 334 -13.02 25.33 0.56
N ILE A 335 -12.07 24.43 0.31
CA ILE A 335 -12.03 23.58 -0.89
C ILE A 335 -12.93 22.35 -0.66
N HIS A 336 -13.80 22.05 -1.63
CA HIS A 336 -14.68 20.86 -1.56
C HIS A 336 -13.82 19.60 -1.50
N THR A 337 -13.87 18.93 -0.35
CA THR A 337 -12.99 17.79 -0.06
C THR A 337 -13.77 16.57 0.40
N ILE A 338 -13.39 15.41 -0.10
CA ILE A 338 -13.91 14.11 0.32
C ILE A 338 -12.74 13.25 0.80
N ILE A 339 -12.87 12.64 1.97
CA ILE A 339 -11.87 11.78 2.59
C ILE A 339 -12.44 10.37 2.72
N VAL A 340 -11.79 9.38 2.11
CA VAL A 340 -12.18 7.96 2.16
C VAL A 340 -11.14 7.16 2.96
N GLN A 341 -11.56 6.45 4.00
CA GLN A 341 -10.64 5.68 4.85
C GLN A 341 -11.14 4.25 5.08
N GLY A 342 -10.26 3.26 4.92
CA GLY A 342 -10.53 1.89 5.35
C GLY A 342 -10.46 1.78 6.88
N ARG A 343 -11.45 1.14 7.49
CA ARG A 343 -11.50 0.95 8.95
C ARG A 343 -10.28 0.18 9.47
N TYR A 344 -9.83 -0.82 8.71
CA TYR A 344 -8.73 -1.72 9.04
C TYR A 344 -7.50 -1.41 8.19
N ASP A 345 -7.30 -0.14 7.82
CA ASP A 345 -6.09 0.32 7.14
C ASP A 345 -4.87 0.16 8.06
N MET A 346 -3.96 -0.73 7.67
CA MET A 346 -2.79 -1.09 8.47
C MET A 346 -1.56 -0.25 8.15
N CYS A 347 -1.42 0.19 6.91
CA CYS A 347 -0.34 1.07 6.47
C CYS A 347 -0.51 2.48 7.04
N CYS A 348 -1.74 3.02 6.96
CA CYS A 348 -2.09 4.36 7.37
C CYS A 348 -3.24 4.28 8.39
N PRO A 349 -2.94 4.13 9.70
CA PRO A 349 -3.94 3.79 10.69
C PRO A 349 -5.04 4.85 10.76
N MET A 350 -6.28 4.39 10.94
CA MET A 350 -7.51 5.18 11.01
C MET A 350 -7.42 6.44 11.92
N MET A 351 -6.53 6.43 12.93
CA MET A 351 -6.25 7.59 13.77
C MET A 351 -5.87 8.84 12.97
N SER A 352 -5.17 8.71 11.85
CA SER A 352 -4.75 9.83 11.02
C SER A 352 -5.91 10.49 10.30
N ALA A 353 -6.76 9.69 9.65
CA ALA A 353 -7.96 10.19 9.02
C ALA A 353 -8.92 10.81 10.04
N TRP A 354 -9.04 10.23 11.23
CA TRP A 354 -9.85 10.78 12.32
C TRP A 354 -9.33 12.14 12.82
N ASP A 355 -8.02 12.28 12.98
CA ASP A 355 -7.40 13.56 13.36
C ASP A 355 -7.61 14.63 12.28
N LEU A 356 -7.44 14.28 11.01
CA LEU A 356 -7.70 15.19 9.89
C LEU A 356 -9.16 15.60 9.81
N HIS A 357 -10.09 14.66 9.95
CA HIS A 357 -11.53 14.94 9.96
C HIS A 357 -11.93 15.93 11.07
N LYS A 358 -11.37 15.79 12.28
CA LYS A 358 -11.62 16.75 13.36
C LYS A 358 -11.09 18.16 13.06
N ALA A 359 -9.93 18.25 12.40
CA ALA A 359 -9.32 19.51 12.02
C ALA A 359 -10.02 20.15 10.79
N TRP A 360 -10.69 19.35 9.98
CA TRP A 360 -11.34 19.75 8.73
C TRP A 360 -12.83 19.36 8.70
N PRO A 361 -13.68 20.00 9.52
CA PRO A 361 -15.09 19.62 9.66
C PRO A 361 -15.92 19.83 8.38
N GLU A 362 -15.45 20.64 7.43
CA GLU A 362 -16.09 20.84 6.12
C GLU A 362 -15.91 19.65 5.16
N ALA A 363 -14.92 18.79 5.39
CA ALA A 363 -14.66 17.65 4.53
C ALA A 363 -15.72 16.55 4.71
N ASP A 364 -16.19 15.98 3.60
CA ASP A 364 -17.05 14.79 3.60
C ASP A 364 -16.21 13.56 3.95
N PHE A 365 -16.32 13.11 5.20
CA PHE A 365 -15.54 12.00 5.73
C PHE A 365 -16.30 10.68 5.66
N ARG A 366 -15.72 9.71 4.95
CA ARG A 366 -16.31 8.40 4.67
C ARG A 366 -15.40 7.28 5.16
N ILE A 367 -15.99 6.36 5.90
CA ILE A 367 -15.29 5.20 6.44
C ILE A 367 -15.86 3.94 5.81
N VAL A 368 -15.00 3.16 5.15
CA VAL A 368 -15.36 1.84 4.62
C VAL A 368 -15.09 0.80 5.70
N ALA A 369 -16.16 0.19 6.20
CA ALA A 369 -16.15 -0.58 7.44
C ALA A 369 -15.32 -1.88 7.36
N ASP A 370 -15.18 -2.46 6.19
CA ASP A 370 -14.60 -3.78 5.90
C ASP A 370 -13.48 -3.69 4.85
N ALA A 371 -12.68 -2.62 4.90
CA ALA A 371 -11.56 -2.42 3.97
C ALA A 371 -10.24 -2.15 4.68
N GLY A 372 -9.15 -2.62 4.04
CA GLY A 372 -7.77 -2.29 4.36
C GLY A 372 -7.32 -0.96 3.76
N HIS A 373 -6.04 -0.88 3.37
CA HIS A 373 -5.41 0.35 2.88
C HIS A 373 -5.70 0.62 1.39
N SER A 374 -5.60 -0.41 0.56
CA SER A 374 -5.52 -0.31 -0.90
C SER A 374 -6.71 0.43 -1.52
N ALA A 375 -6.44 1.27 -2.53
CA ALA A 375 -7.49 1.93 -3.32
C ALA A 375 -8.36 0.93 -4.10
N ASN A 376 -7.87 -0.31 -4.28
CA ASN A 376 -8.57 -1.36 -5.00
C ASN A 376 -9.42 -2.26 -4.09
N GLU A 377 -9.45 -2.02 -2.78
CA GLU A 377 -10.46 -2.64 -1.91
C GLU A 377 -11.86 -2.34 -2.48
N PRO A 378 -12.76 -3.33 -2.62
CA PRO A 378 -14.02 -3.15 -3.34
C PRO A 378 -14.83 -1.94 -2.87
N GLY A 379 -14.97 -1.76 -1.55
CA GLY A 379 -15.68 -0.63 -0.95
C GLY A 379 -14.94 0.70 -1.09
N ILE A 380 -13.60 0.71 -1.01
CA ILE A 380 -12.80 1.93 -1.22
C ILE A 380 -12.90 2.38 -2.68
N ALA A 381 -12.75 1.46 -3.63
CA ALA A 381 -12.87 1.77 -5.05
C ALA A 381 -14.22 2.39 -5.41
N ALA A 382 -15.31 1.82 -4.87
CA ALA A 382 -16.66 2.35 -5.04
C ALA A 382 -16.79 3.77 -4.47
N GLU A 383 -16.29 4.00 -3.26
CA GLU A 383 -16.35 5.32 -2.63
C GLU A 383 -15.49 6.37 -3.35
N LEU A 384 -14.34 6.00 -3.91
CA LEU A 384 -13.50 6.92 -4.68
C LEU A 384 -14.17 7.35 -5.99
N VAL A 385 -14.81 6.41 -6.69
CA VAL A 385 -15.61 6.73 -7.89
C VAL A 385 -16.80 7.61 -7.52
N ALA A 386 -17.53 7.27 -6.45
CA ALA A 386 -18.64 8.08 -5.96
C ALA A 386 -18.20 9.49 -5.51
N ALA A 387 -16.99 9.62 -4.95
CA ALA A 387 -16.42 10.90 -4.56
C ALA A 387 -16.16 11.80 -5.78
N ASN A 388 -15.53 11.25 -6.84
CA ASN A 388 -15.31 11.98 -8.08
C ASN A 388 -16.62 12.36 -8.78
N GLU A 389 -17.63 11.48 -8.76
CA GLU A 389 -18.96 11.82 -9.31
C GLU A 389 -19.66 12.94 -8.51
N LYS A 390 -19.50 12.96 -7.18
CA LYS A 390 -20.04 14.04 -6.33
C LYS A 390 -19.39 15.39 -6.63
N ILE A 391 -18.07 15.44 -6.81
CA ILE A 391 -17.36 16.68 -7.17
C ILE A 391 -17.77 17.14 -8.57
N LYS A 392 -17.79 16.23 -9.56
CA LYS A 392 -18.29 16.49 -10.92
C LYS A 392 -19.69 17.11 -10.91
N ASN A 393 -20.63 16.53 -10.16
CA ASN A 393 -21.99 17.05 -10.07
C ASN A 393 -22.03 18.45 -9.42
N SER A 394 -21.18 18.69 -8.43
CA SER A 394 -21.04 20.02 -7.82
C SER A 394 -20.50 21.07 -8.79
N ILE A 395 -19.54 20.70 -9.65
CA ILE A 395 -18.99 21.58 -10.69
C ILE A 395 -20.06 21.88 -11.75
N LYS A 396 -20.75 20.85 -12.26
CA LYS A 396 -21.83 21.02 -13.26
C LYS A 396 -22.94 21.94 -12.75
N ASN A 397 -23.30 21.83 -11.47
CA ASN A 397 -24.35 22.66 -10.87
C ASN A 397 -23.91 24.11 -10.58
N LYS A 398 -22.60 24.41 -10.50
CA LYS A 398 -22.07 25.78 -10.38
C LYS A 398 -21.92 26.47 -11.73
N GLY A 399 -21.86 25.70 -12.83
CA GLY A 399 -21.74 26.21 -14.20
C GLY A 399 -23.07 26.37 -14.95
N LEU A 400 -24.20 26.02 -14.31
CA LEU A 400 -25.57 26.34 -14.71
C LEU A 400 -26.07 27.50 -13.86
#